data_AF-A0A927SK98-F1
#
_entry.id   AF-A0A927SK98-F1
#
_cell.length_a   1.000
_cell.length_b   1.000
_cell.length_c   1.000
_cell.angle_alpha   90.00
_cell.angle_beta   90.00
_cell.angle_gamma   90.00
#
_symmetry.space_group_name_H-M   'P 1'
#
loop_
_entity.id
_entity.type
_entity.pdbx_description
1 polymer ?
#
loop_
_entity_poly.entity_id
_entity_poly.type
_entity_poly.pdbx_seq_one_letter_code
_entity_poly.pdbx_strand_id
1 'polypeptide(L)'
;MKHRMLLMCLLLMLTFSLALAETPAVNDVALELLGSSIHYPQLTGLDPAVQQTVNAAIMEKGQINARLARMAVLGSAPVKLNVSYTYELDTTHGVFSCAILADGAVETSRATQVWATVNYDLHTGKEITFADLFKDADAATAFIESYLDEQVAPELSAHLAAGSLTPIPADFTISPTGLTLYYDIDDFRTLSGKAGTVTILWCELREHLLLGQADPLMAIGAADHIALGIEDDMMIADMLQSGSFVGIPATLGQPMQELIDRYALLTDPDIYEGGRMIALEDGAFRQVWILTDALTEDFDRSVVQGIRADRLNFYGLCTGDTTIDWWREVLGEPDTTLTVDENRAESWRIVPGTSDYYTFGDYRLRLHADQNGVLRSVFLTR
;
A
#
# COMPACT_ATOMS: atom_id res chain seq x y z
N MET A 1 -34.10 -13.50 59.24
CA MET A 1 -34.05 -12.44 58.20
C MET A 1 -32.63 -12.07 57.74
N LYS A 2 -31.56 -12.23 58.53
CA LYS A 2 -30.19 -11.86 58.12
C LYS A 2 -29.44 -12.86 57.22
N HIS A 3 -29.91 -14.10 57.06
CA HIS A 3 -29.26 -15.10 56.17
C HIS A 3 -29.87 -15.23 54.78
N ARG A 4 -31.08 -14.69 54.54
CA ARG A 4 -31.67 -14.63 53.18
C ARG A 4 -31.18 -13.43 52.36
N MET A 5 -30.67 -12.40 53.03
CA MET A 5 -30.18 -11.18 52.39
C MET A 5 -28.71 -11.32 51.91
N LEU A 6 -27.92 -12.20 52.54
CA LEU A 6 -26.54 -12.46 52.12
C LEU A 6 -26.45 -13.39 50.90
N LEU A 7 -27.40 -14.31 50.74
CA LEU A 7 -27.46 -15.21 49.58
C LEU A 7 -27.96 -14.51 48.30
N MET A 8 -28.71 -13.40 48.45
CA MET A 8 -29.20 -12.61 47.31
C MET A 8 -28.16 -11.63 46.77
N CYS A 9 -27.19 -11.19 47.60
CA CYS A 9 -26.03 -10.42 47.13
C CYS A 9 -24.92 -11.31 46.52
N LEU A 10 -24.84 -12.59 46.89
CA LEU A 10 -23.86 -13.51 46.31
C LEU A 10 -24.33 -14.14 44.99
N LEU A 11 -25.64 -14.16 44.72
CA LEU A 11 -26.20 -14.61 43.43
C LEU A 11 -26.27 -13.50 42.37
N LEU A 12 -26.04 -12.24 42.73
CA LEU A 12 -25.99 -11.10 41.79
C LEU A 12 -24.56 -10.76 41.31
N MET A 13 -23.55 -11.52 41.77
CA MET A 13 -22.16 -11.42 41.29
C MET A 13 -21.78 -12.52 40.28
N LEU A 14 -22.73 -13.34 39.85
CA LEU A 14 -22.53 -14.15 38.65
C LEU A 14 -22.90 -13.33 37.41
N THR A 15 -21.88 -13.17 36.57
CA THR A 15 -21.94 -12.92 35.12
C THR A 15 -22.48 -11.58 34.65
N PHE A 16 -21.67 -10.54 34.83
CA PHE A 16 -21.44 -9.54 33.79
C PHE A 16 -19.95 -9.19 33.79
N SER A 17 -19.10 -10.18 33.52
CA SER A 17 -17.90 -9.89 32.74
C SER A 17 -18.41 -9.53 31.35
N LEU A 18 -18.68 -8.25 31.11
CA LEU A 18 -18.56 -7.71 29.77
C LEU A 18 -17.16 -8.15 29.34
N ALA A 19 -17.08 -9.17 28.48
CA ALA A 19 -15.90 -9.36 27.68
C ALA A 19 -15.75 -8.01 26.97
N LEU A 20 -14.77 -7.21 27.39
CA LEU A 20 -14.30 -6.16 26.50
C LEU A 20 -13.96 -6.90 25.22
N ALA A 21 -14.66 -6.58 24.13
CA ALA A 21 -14.25 -7.03 22.83
C ALA A 21 -12.80 -6.56 22.69
N GLU A 22 -11.87 -7.51 22.68
CA GLU A 22 -10.48 -7.20 22.35
C GLU A 22 -10.50 -6.57 20.96
N THR A 23 -9.84 -5.43 20.80
CA THR A 23 -9.70 -4.81 19.48
C THR A 23 -8.90 -5.74 18.59
N PRO A 24 -9.35 -6.02 17.35
CA PRO A 24 -8.61 -6.88 16.44
C PRO A 24 -7.17 -6.38 16.29
N ALA A 25 -6.22 -7.31 16.37
CA ALA A 25 -4.79 -6.99 16.30
C ALA A 25 -4.01 -8.10 15.60
N VAL A 26 -2.95 -7.70 14.88
CA VAL A 26 -1.96 -8.61 14.28
C VAL A 26 -0.75 -8.72 15.20
N ASN A 27 -0.42 -9.94 15.59
CA ASN A 27 0.82 -10.26 16.28
C ASN A 27 1.82 -10.88 15.30
N ASP A 28 3.08 -10.45 15.36
CA ASP A 28 4.18 -11.10 14.63
C ASP A 28 4.57 -12.40 15.34
N VAL A 29 4.51 -13.51 14.60
CA VAL A 29 5.07 -14.79 15.04
C VAL A 29 6.38 -15.01 14.31
N ALA A 30 7.47 -14.85 15.06
CA ALA A 30 8.84 -14.97 14.55
C ALA A 30 9.50 -16.26 15.01
N LEU A 31 10.16 -16.96 14.08
CA LEU A 31 11.11 -18.02 14.38
C LEU A 31 12.39 -17.84 13.58
N GLU A 32 13.51 -17.79 14.28
CA GLU A 32 14.84 -17.70 13.67
C GLU A 32 15.65 -18.96 13.94
N LEU A 33 16.35 -19.45 12.92
CA LEU A 33 17.23 -20.60 13.04
C LEU A 33 18.40 -20.49 12.05
N LEU A 34 19.62 -20.42 12.59
CA LEU A 34 20.87 -20.51 11.82
C LEU A 34 20.92 -19.56 10.60
N GLY A 35 20.41 -18.33 10.78
CA GLY A 35 20.39 -17.27 9.77
C GLY A 35 19.22 -17.31 8.79
N SER A 36 18.29 -18.27 8.93
CA SER A 36 16.96 -18.21 8.30
C SER A 36 15.97 -17.60 9.29
N SER A 37 14.98 -16.87 8.80
CA SER A 37 13.89 -16.29 9.60
C SER A 37 12.54 -16.58 8.98
N ILE A 38 11.53 -16.81 9.82
CA ILE A 38 10.15 -16.96 9.40
C ILE A 38 9.29 -16.07 10.28
N HIS A 39 8.74 -15.02 9.68
CA HIS A 39 7.76 -14.11 10.26
C HIS A 39 6.44 -14.27 9.54
N TYR A 40 5.34 -14.35 10.30
CA TYR A 40 3.98 -14.41 9.75
C TYR A 40 2.97 -13.80 10.72
N PRO A 41 1.85 -13.27 10.22
CA PRO A 41 0.85 -12.63 11.07
C PRO A 41 -0.01 -13.67 11.78
N GLN A 42 -0.39 -13.37 13.01
CA GLN A 42 -1.46 -14.05 13.74
C GLN A 42 -2.48 -13.03 14.24
N LEU A 43 -3.73 -13.16 13.80
CA LEU A 43 -4.81 -12.30 14.25
C LEU A 43 -5.35 -12.74 15.61
N THR A 44 -5.65 -11.75 16.45
CA THR A 44 -6.26 -11.87 17.78
C THR A 44 -7.37 -10.85 17.96
N GLY A 45 -8.21 -11.01 18.97
CA GLY A 45 -9.30 -10.07 19.27
C GLY A 45 -10.49 -10.15 18.31
N LEU A 46 -10.68 -11.29 17.64
CA LEU A 46 -11.82 -11.54 16.74
C LEU A 46 -12.80 -12.54 17.34
N ASP A 47 -13.96 -12.69 16.71
CA ASP A 47 -14.83 -13.84 16.99
C ASP A 47 -14.00 -15.14 16.83
N PRO A 48 -14.07 -16.11 17.78
CA PRO A 48 -13.21 -17.29 17.74
C PRO A 48 -13.29 -18.11 16.44
N ALA A 49 -14.46 -18.18 15.80
CA ALA A 49 -14.63 -18.93 14.56
C ALA A 49 -13.98 -18.19 13.38
N VAL A 50 -14.16 -16.87 13.31
CA VAL A 50 -13.49 -16.03 12.31
C VAL A 50 -11.98 -16.06 12.51
N GLN A 51 -11.50 -15.86 13.73
CA GLN A 51 -10.08 -15.87 14.07
C GLN A 51 -9.41 -17.19 13.66
N GLN A 52 -10.06 -18.32 13.97
CA GLN A 52 -9.55 -19.64 13.59
C GLN A 52 -9.50 -19.80 12.07
N THR A 53 -10.51 -19.33 11.36
CA THR A 53 -10.60 -19.41 9.89
C THR A 53 -9.49 -18.61 9.23
N VAL A 54 -9.34 -17.32 9.59
CA VAL A 54 -8.33 -16.43 8.99
C VAL A 54 -6.91 -16.91 9.31
N ASN A 55 -6.63 -17.29 10.56
CA ASN A 55 -5.31 -17.81 10.93
C ASN A 55 -4.99 -19.14 10.25
N ALA A 56 -5.99 -20.01 10.04
CA ALA A 56 -5.78 -21.23 9.26
C ALA A 56 -5.42 -20.92 7.79
N ALA A 57 -6.10 -19.94 7.18
CA ALA A 57 -5.80 -19.50 5.82
C ALA A 57 -4.38 -18.92 5.68
N ILE A 58 -3.90 -18.14 6.66
CA ILE A 58 -2.51 -17.65 6.72
C ILE A 58 -1.52 -18.81 6.73
N MET A 59 -1.77 -19.82 7.57
CA MET A 59 -0.89 -20.98 7.68
C MET A 59 -0.89 -21.84 6.40
N GLU A 60 -2.06 -22.01 5.77
CA GLU A 60 -2.26 -22.81 4.56
C GLU A 60 -1.69 -22.13 3.32
N LYS A 61 -2.19 -20.93 2.97
CA LYS A 61 -1.76 -20.20 1.78
C LYS A 61 -0.31 -19.76 1.87
N GLY A 62 0.09 -19.28 3.05
CA GLY A 62 1.48 -18.97 3.35
C GLY A 62 2.36 -20.21 3.53
N GLN A 63 1.83 -21.44 3.42
CA GLN A 63 2.59 -22.69 3.57
C GLN A 63 3.54 -22.70 4.78
N ILE A 64 3.14 -22.08 5.90
CA ILE A 64 4.05 -21.71 6.99
C ILE A 64 4.66 -22.97 7.62
N ASN A 65 3.86 -24.03 7.79
CA ASN A 65 4.35 -25.31 8.32
C ASN A 65 5.41 -25.95 7.41
N ALA A 66 5.25 -25.87 6.09
CA ALA A 66 6.23 -26.39 5.14
C ALA A 66 7.52 -25.57 5.18
N ARG A 67 7.41 -24.24 5.29
CA ARG A 67 8.55 -23.31 5.42
C ARG A 67 9.31 -23.53 6.73
N LEU A 68 8.61 -23.76 7.84
CA LEU A 68 9.22 -24.12 9.13
C LEU A 68 10.00 -25.44 9.04
N ALA A 69 9.42 -26.47 8.42
CA ALA A 69 10.10 -27.74 8.19
C ALA A 69 11.32 -27.58 7.27
N ARG A 70 11.21 -26.73 6.24
CA ARG A 70 12.31 -26.41 5.33
C ARG A 70 13.46 -25.72 6.07
N MET A 71 13.16 -24.71 6.89
CA MET A 71 14.15 -24.01 7.70
C MET A 71 14.94 -24.96 8.60
N ALA A 72 14.27 -25.94 9.22
CA ALA A 72 14.93 -26.93 10.08
C ALA A 72 15.94 -27.81 9.33
N VAL A 73 15.72 -28.09 8.04
CA VAL A 73 16.64 -28.93 7.23
C VAL A 73 17.74 -28.14 6.51
N LEU A 74 17.62 -26.81 6.41
CA LEU A 74 18.62 -25.98 5.76
C LEU A 74 19.95 -25.95 6.53
N GLY A 75 19.90 -25.92 7.87
CA GLY A 75 21.11 -25.95 8.70
C GLY A 75 22.18 -24.93 8.26
N SER A 76 23.36 -25.42 7.89
CA SER A 76 24.48 -24.61 7.40
C SER A 76 24.45 -24.31 5.89
N ALA A 77 23.31 -24.50 5.21
CA ALA A 77 23.18 -24.19 3.79
C ALA A 77 23.58 -22.72 3.51
N PRO A 78 24.23 -22.44 2.36
CA PRO A 78 24.71 -21.11 2.02
C PRO A 78 23.57 -20.13 1.73
N VAL A 79 22.49 -20.61 1.09
CA VAL A 79 21.27 -19.84 0.85
C VAL A 79 20.32 -20.09 2.00
N LYS A 80 19.84 -19.02 2.63
CA LYS A 80 18.89 -19.05 3.75
C LYS A 80 17.46 -18.92 3.24
N LEU A 81 16.50 -19.24 4.10
CA LEU A 81 15.09 -18.98 3.86
C LEU A 81 14.65 -17.83 4.75
N ASN A 82 14.11 -16.79 4.15
CA ASN A 82 13.51 -15.66 4.87
C ASN A 82 12.04 -15.59 4.47
N VAL A 83 11.15 -15.55 5.46
CA VAL A 83 9.73 -15.31 5.24
C VAL A 83 9.34 -14.04 5.97
N SER A 84 8.77 -13.10 5.25
CA SER A 84 8.28 -11.83 5.75
C SER A 84 6.86 -11.58 5.26
N TYR A 85 6.18 -10.59 5.84
CA TYR A 85 4.84 -10.23 5.43
C TYR A 85 4.60 -8.73 5.55
N THR A 86 3.65 -8.25 4.76
CA THR A 86 3.03 -6.93 4.89
C THR A 86 1.53 -7.12 5.01
N TYR A 87 0.85 -6.20 5.69
CA TYR A 87 -0.59 -6.32 5.90
C TYR A 87 -1.26 -4.96 6.01
N GLU A 88 -2.55 -4.96 5.67
CA GLU A 88 -3.52 -3.94 6.00
C GLU A 88 -4.56 -4.56 6.95
N LEU A 89 -4.82 -3.86 8.05
CA LEU A 89 -5.85 -4.21 9.01
C LEU A 89 -6.76 -3.01 9.25
N ASP A 90 -7.96 -3.07 8.69
CA ASP A 90 -9.01 -2.11 9.01
C ASP A 90 -9.88 -2.69 10.14
N THR A 91 -9.75 -2.10 11.33
CA THR A 91 -10.55 -2.49 12.50
C THR A 91 -11.93 -1.83 12.55
N THR A 92 -12.14 -0.76 11.78
CA THR A 92 -13.41 -0.04 11.72
C THR A 92 -14.40 -0.78 10.84
N HIS A 93 -13.91 -1.25 9.70
CA HIS A 93 -14.74 -1.88 8.68
C HIS A 93 -14.48 -3.39 8.54
N GLY A 94 -13.49 -3.91 9.27
CA GLY A 94 -13.28 -5.34 9.49
C GLY A 94 -12.73 -6.04 8.24
N VAL A 95 -11.61 -5.57 7.71
CA VAL A 95 -10.91 -6.24 6.61
C VAL A 95 -9.46 -6.51 6.99
N PHE A 96 -8.98 -7.70 6.63
CA PHE A 96 -7.58 -8.07 6.70
C PHE A 96 -7.09 -8.47 5.32
N SER A 97 -5.98 -7.88 4.89
CA SER A 97 -5.35 -8.10 3.59
C SER A 97 -3.85 -8.22 3.82
N CYS A 98 -3.22 -9.29 3.34
CA CYS A 98 -1.85 -9.64 3.67
C CYS A 98 -1.12 -10.30 2.51
N ALA A 99 0.12 -9.88 2.29
CA ALA A 99 1.06 -10.54 1.40
C ALA A 99 2.20 -11.15 2.20
N ILE A 100 2.55 -12.40 1.89
CA ILE A 100 3.62 -13.16 2.53
C ILE A 100 4.66 -13.48 1.47
N LEU A 101 5.87 -12.94 1.63
CA LEU A 101 7.01 -13.24 0.78
C LEU A 101 7.83 -14.36 1.40
N ALA A 102 8.07 -15.44 0.65
CA ALA A 102 9.16 -16.36 0.94
C ALA A 102 10.33 -16.09 -0.03
N ASP A 103 11.51 -15.81 0.51
CA ASP A 103 12.72 -15.46 -0.22
C ASP A 103 13.89 -16.40 0.12
N GLY A 104 14.69 -16.74 -0.89
CA GLY A 104 15.85 -17.60 -0.78
C GLY A 104 15.54 -19.07 -1.04
N ALA A 105 15.97 -19.98 -0.16
CA ALA A 105 15.92 -21.43 -0.39
C ALA A 105 14.53 -22.05 -0.13
N VAL A 106 13.49 -21.50 -0.78
CA VAL A 106 12.06 -21.79 -0.56
C VAL A 106 11.75 -23.28 -0.78
N GLU A 107 11.89 -23.77 -2.00
CA GLU A 107 11.61 -25.17 -2.33
C GLU A 107 12.89 -26.00 -2.54
N THR A 108 13.91 -25.36 -3.10
CA THR A 108 15.18 -25.99 -3.44
C THR A 108 16.34 -25.27 -2.74
N SER A 109 17.58 -25.65 -3.04
CA SER A 109 18.77 -24.92 -2.57
C SER A 109 19.09 -23.67 -3.40
N ARG A 110 18.37 -23.44 -4.51
CA ARG A 110 18.49 -22.22 -5.31
C ARG A 110 17.63 -21.12 -4.71
N ALA A 111 18.15 -19.89 -4.72
CA ALA A 111 17.39 -18.71 -4.31
C ALA A 111 16.24 -18.46 -5.30
N THR A 112 15.04 -18.30 -4.77
CA THR A 112 13.84 -17.89 -5.49
C THR A 112 12.94 -17.06 -4.58
N GLN A 113 11.90 -16.46 -5.14
CA GLN A 113 10.88 -15.73 -4.40
C GLN A 113 9.49 -16.24 -4.76
N VAL A 114 8.65 -16.40 -3.75
CA VAL A 114 7.26 -16.86 -3.91
C VAL A 114 6.37 -16.00 -3.02
N TRP A 115 5.33 -15.44 -3.64
CA TRP A 115 4.28 -14.70 -2.96
C TRP A 115 3.14 -15.63 -2.57
N ALA A 116 2.43 -15.24 -1.51
CA ALA A 116 1.13 -15.79 -1.16
C ALA A 116 0.29 -14.69 -0.52
N THR A 117 -1.01 -14.67 -0.81
CA THR A 117 -1.90 -13.60 -0.35
C THR A 117 -3.13 -14.11 0.40
N VAL A 118 -3.61 -13.30 1.34
CA VAL A 118 -4.76 -13.60 2.21
C VAL A 118 -5.61 -12.35 2.34
N ASN A 119 -6.86 -12.39 1.86
CA ASN A 119 -7.82 -11.28 1.92
C ASN A 119 -9.12 -11.76 2.55
N TYR A 120 -9.53 -11.19 3.68
CA TYR A 120 -10.68 -11.66 4.45
C TYR A 120 -11.51 -10.51 5.01
N ASP A 121 -12.82 -10.71 4.95
CA ASP A 121 -13.79 -9.96 5.73
C ASP A 121 -13.81 -10.54 7.15
N LEU A 122 -13.47 -9.72 8.13
CA LEU A 122 -13.34 -10.07 9.55
C LEU A 122 -14.69 -10.09 10.30
N HIS A 123 -15.77 -9.61 9.69
CA HIS A 123 -17.11 -9.74 10.25
C HIS A 123 -17.71 -11.12 9.95
N THR A 124 -17.45 -11.63 8.76
CA THR A 124 -18.03 -12.89 8.25
C THR A 124 -17.05 -14.05 8.27
N GLY A 125 -15.74 -13.78 8.27
CA GLY A 125 -14.70 -14.79 8.06
C GLY A 125 -14.65 -15.32 6.63
N LYS A 126 -15.32 -14.68 5.68
CA LYS A 126 -15.31 -15.06 4.27
C LYS A 126 -14.06 -14.47 3.59
N GLU A 127 -13.45 -15.27 2.73
CA GLU A 127 -12.41 -14.80 1.82
C GLU A 127 -12.98 -13.77 0.83
N ILE A 128 -12.23 -12.69 0.63
CA ILE A 128 -12.49 -11.68 -0.40
C ILE A 128 -11.73 -12.11 -1.65
N THR A 129 -12.47 -12.48 -2.69
CA THR A 129 -11.90 -12.90 -3.98
C THR A 129 -11.83 -11.73 -4.95
N PHE A 130 -11.03 -11.86 -6.01
CA PHE A 130 -10.93 -10.84 -7.05
C PHE A 130 -12.30 -10.51 -7.66
N ALA A 131 -13.14 -11.52 -7.87
CA ALA A 131 -14.48 -11.34 -8.41
C ALA A 131 -15.43 -10.56 -7.48
N ASP A 132 -15.20 -10.58 -6.16
CA ASP A 132 -16.01 -9.82 -5.21
C ASP A 132 -15.76 -8.29 -5.33
N LEU A 133 -14.72 -7.85 -6.06
CA LEU A 133 -14.35 -6.42 -6.19
C LEU A 133 -15.02 -5.73 -7.40
N PHE A 134 -15.57 -6.49 -8.36
CA PHE A 134 -15.98 -5.96 -9.66
C PHE A 134 -17.42 -6.31 -10.01
N LYS A 135 -18.07 -5.41 -10.76
CA LYS A 135 -19.43 -5.66 -11.32
C LYS A 135 -19.42 -6.84 -12.30
N ASP A 136 -18.34 -6.94 -13.07
CA ASP A 136 -18.06 -7.98 -14.04
C ASP A 136 -16.55 -8.26 -13.99
N ALA A 137 -16.19 -9.42 -13.45
CA ALA A 137 -14.80 -9.80 -13.25
C ALA A 137 -14.05 -10.00 -14.56
N ASP A 138 -14.70 -10.57 -15.58
CA ASP A 138 -14.06 -10.83 -16.88
C ASP A 138 -13.78 -9.51 -17.61
N ALA A 139 -14.74 -8.57 -17.58
CA ALA A 139 -14.55 -7.24 -18.15
C ALA A 139 -13.47 -6.44 -17.41
N ALA A 140 -13.40 -6.56 -16.08
CA ALA A 140 -12.37 -5.93 -15.27
C ALA A 140 -10.98 -6.50 -15.56
N THR A 141 -10.85 -7.83 -15.65
CA THR A 141 -9.60 -8.49 -16.03
C THR A 141 -9.12 -8.03 -17.40
N ALA A 142 -10.00 -8.02 -18.42
CA ALA A 142 -9.64 -7.57 -19.76
C ALA A 142 -9.19 -6.09 -19.79
N PHE A 143 -9.86 -5.22 -19.02
CA PHE A 143 -9.46 -3.83 -18.86
C PHE A 143 -8.07 -3.71 -18.20
N ILE A 144 -7.86 -4.41 -17.09
CA ILE A 144 -6.60 -4.39 -16.34
C ILE A 144 -5.45 -4.89 -17.22
N GLU A 145 -5.60 -6.00 -17.93
CA GLU A 145 -4.56 -6.53 -18.82
C GLU A 145 -4.20 -5.54 -19.93
N SER A 146 -5.21 -4.91 -20.56
CA SER A 146 -4.98 -3.86 -21.56
C SER A 146 -4.25 -2.65 -20.95
N TYR A 147 -4.65 -2.23 -19.76
CA TYR A 147 -4.01 -1.13 -19.04
C TYR A 147 -2.55 -1.44 -18.67
N LEU A 148 -2.27 -2.67 -18.24
CA LEU A 148 -0.93 -3.14 -17.89
C LEU A 148 0.00 -3.11 -19.10
N ASP A 149 -0.46 -3.59 -20.25
CA ASP A 149 0.35 -3.62 -21.48
C ASP A 149 0.57 -2.22 -22.09
N GLU A 150 -0.46 -1.38 -22.09
CA GLU A 150 -0.42 -0.09 -22.79
C GLU A 150 0.21 1.03 -21.96
N GLN A 151 0.01 1.03 -20.64
CA GLN A 151 0.40 2.12 -19.76
C GLN A 151 1.50 1.71 -18.78
N VAL A 152 1.39 0.55 -18.14
CA VAL A 152 2.27 0.18 -17.02
C VAL A 152 3.60 -0.42 -17.50
N ALA A 153 3.58 -1.40 -18.40
CA ALA A 153 4.80 -2.07 -18.85
C ALA A 153 5.84 -1.09 -19.44
N PRO A 154 5.47 -0.08 -20.26
CA PRO A 154 6.41 0.92 -20.76
C PRO A 154 7.06 1.78 -19.66
N GLU A 155 6.35 2.02 -18.55
CA GLU A 155 6.85 2.80 -17.41
C GLU A 155 7.87 2.02 -16.59
N LEU A 156 7.64 0.72 -16.41
CA LEU A 156 8.48 -0.12 -15.56
C LEU A 156 9.83 -0.44 -16.22
N SER A 157 9.83 -0.71 -17.53
CA SER A 157 11.08 -0.89 -18.28
C SER A 157 10.82 -0.95 -19.78
N ALA A 158 11.65 -0.24 -20.55
CA ALA A 158 11.68 -0.36 -22.01
C ALA A 158 12.11 -1.77 -22.50
N HIS A 159 12.59 -2.62 -21.60
CA HIS A 159 13.02 -3.99 -21.90
C HIS A 159 12.02 -5.06 -21.43
N LEU A 160 10.94 -4.69 -20.75
CA LEU A 160 9.86 -5.64 -20.49
C LEU A 160 9.20 -6.03 -21.81
N ALA A 161 9.05 -7.34 -22.03
CA ALA A 161 8.39 -7.84 -23.21
C ALA A 161 6.88 -7.55 -23.13
N ALA A 162 6.24 -7.26 -24.27
CA ALA A 162 4.78 -7.14 -24.32
C ALA A 162 4.11 -8.43 -23.79
N GLY A 163 3.08 -8.27 -22.96
CA GLY A 163 2.40 -9.38 -22.30
C GLY A 163 3.13 -9.99 -21.11
N SER A 164 4.28 -9.44 -20.67
CA SER A 164 4.99 -9.97 -19.49
C SER A 164 4.23 -9.80 -18.18
N LEU A 165 3.21 -8.95 -18.17
CA LEU A 165 2.32 -8.71 -17.03
C LEU A 165 0.96 -9.40 -17.22
N THR A 166 0.83 -10.27 -18.22
CA THR A 166 -0.41 -10.99 -18.54
C THR A 166 -0.16 -12.50 -18.63
N PRO A 167 -1.08 -13.34 -18.11
CA PRO A 167 -2.30 -12.98 -17.40
C PRO A 167 -2.00 -12.34 -16.03
N ILE A 168 -2.98 -11.60 -15.48
CA ILE A 168 -2.83 -11.08 -14.12
C ILE A 168 -2.66 -12.23 -13.11
N PRO A 169 -1.83 -12.06 -12.06
CA PRO A 169 -1.60 -13.11 -11.09
C PRO A 169 -2.84 -13.33 -10.20
N ALA A 170 -2.97 -14.55 -9.68
CA ALA A 170 -4.01 -14.88 -8.70
C ALA A 170 -3.74 -14.25 -7.32
N ASP A 171 -2.47 -13.97 -7.02
CA ASP A 171 -2.06 -13.36 -5.76
C ASP A 171 -2.20 -11.84 -5.81
N PHE A 172 -3.06 -11.33 -4.94
CA PHE A 172 -3.30 -9.89 -4.81
C PHE A 172 -3.61 -9.49 -3.37
N THR A 173 -3.35 -8.23 -3.04
CA THR A 173 -3.81 -7.60 -1.79
C THR A 173 -4.64 -6.37 -2.11
N ILE A 174 -5.55 -6.03 -1.20
CA ILE A 174 -6.31 -4.79 -1.23
C ILE A 174 -5.86 -3.84 -0.12
N SER A 175 -5.90 -2.55 -0.41
CA SER A 175 -5.68 -1.45 0.53
C SER A 175 -6.75 -0.37 0.33
N PRO A 176 -6.83 0.65 1.20
CA PRO A 176 -7.74 1.78 0.98
C PRO A 176 -7.52 2.52 -0.35
N THR A 177 -6.31 2.50 -0.90
CA THR A 177 -5.96 3.26 -2.12
C THR A 177 -6.03 2.44 -3.40
N GLY A 178 -5.85 1.12 -3.32
CA GLY A 178 -5.83 0.28 -4.51
C GLY A 178 -5.68 -1.23 -4.27
N LEU A 179 -5.54 -1.92 -5.38
CA LEU A 179 -5.23 -3.34 -5.52
C LEU A 179 -3.74 -3.49 -5.85
N THR A 180 -3.02 -4.39 -5.18
CA THR A 180 -1.65 -4.75 -5.56
C THR A 180 -1.60 -6.18 -6.05
N LEU A 181 -1.06 -6.38 -7.26
CA LEU A 181 -0.83 -7.66 -7.91
C LEU A 181 0.60 -8.13 -7.61
N TYR A 182 0.77 -9.41 -7.24
CA TYR A 182 2.06 -10.01 -6.92
C TYR A 182 2.42 -11.08 -7.94
N TYR A 183 3.47 -10.82 -8.72
CA TYR A 183 3.86 -11.71 -9.82
C TYR A 183 4.85 -12.78 -9.35
N ASP A 184 4.83 -13.93 -10.02
CA ASP A 184 5.94 -14.87 -9.91
C ASP A 184 7.23 -14.22 -10.43
N ILE A 185 8.36 -14.58 -9.83
CA ILE A 185 9.68 -14.07 -10.19
C ILE A 185 10.08 -14.42 -11.64
N ASP A 186 9.48 -15.47 -12.21
CA ASP A 186 9.70 -15.88 -13.60
C ASP A 186 8.83 -15.09 -14.59
N ASP A 187 7.69 -14.54 -14.15
CA ASP A 187 6.80 -13.72 -14.97
C ASP A 187 7.23 -12.24 -14.97
N PHE A 188 7.49 -11.69 -13.78
CA PHE A 188 7.98 -10.33 -13.62
C PHE A 188 9.10 -10.22 -12.59
N ARG A 189 10.30 -9.94 -13.09
CA ARG A 189 11.51 -9.71 -12.30
C ARG A 189 11.95 -8.25 -12.41
N THR A 190 12.17 -7.60 -11.27
CA THR A 190 12.72 -6.24 -11.20
C THR A 190 14.22 -6.21 -11.54
N LEU A 191 14.81 -5.02 -11.72
CA LEU A 191 16.23 -4.88 -12.04
C LEU A 191 17.13 -5.36 -10.90
N SER A 192 16.68 -5.19 -9.64
CA SER A 192 17.36 -5.75 -8.47
C SER A 192 17.19 -7.27 -8.33
N GLY A 193 16.45 -7.91 -9.23
CA GLY A 193 16.29 -9.36 -9.29
C GLY A 193 15.17 -9.90 -8.41
N LYS A 194 14.30 -9.05 -7.86
CA LYS A 194 13.16 -9.41 -7.02
C LYS A 194 11.91 -9.72 -7.86
N ALA A 195 10.97 -10.46 -7.29
CA ALA A 195 9.64 -10.65 -7.85
C ALA A 195 8.87 -9.33 -7.79
N GLY A 196 8.38 -8.87 -8.95
CA GLY A 196 7.77 -7.57 -9.09
C GLY A 196 6.31 -7.51 -8.62
N THR A 197 5.88 -6.31 -8.28
CA THR A 197 4.50 -5.99 -7.89
C THR A 197 3.97 -4.85 -8.74
N VAL A 198 2.64 -4.82 -8.94
CA VAL A 198 1.97 -3.70 -9.60
C VAL A 198 0.76 -3.28 -8.79
N THR A 199 0.74 -2.03 -8.35
CA THR A 199 -0.42 -1.44 -7.68
C THR A 199 -1.30 -0.68 -8.69
N ILE A 200 -2.61 -0.93 -8.67
CA ILE A 200 -3.64 -0.25 -9.45
C ILE A 200 -4.56 0.50 -8.49
N LEU A 201 -4.73 1.81 -8.69
CA LEU A 201 -5.51 2.67 -7.80
C LEU A 201 -7.01 2.48 -8.07
N TRP A 202 -7.83 2.60 -7.03
CA TRP A 202 -9.28 2.47 -7.20
C TRP A 202 -9.89 3.50 -8.16
N CYS A 203 -9.34 4.71 -8.24
CA CYS A 203 -9.82 5.70 -9.20
C CYS A 203 -9.60 5.27 -10.66
N GLU A 204 -8.56 4.48 -10.95
CA GLU A 204 -8.30 3.94 -12.30
C GLU A 204 -9.27 2.82 -12.69
N LEU A 205 -9.91 2.19 -11.70
CA LEU A 205 -10.85 1.08 -11.89
C LEU A 205 -12.31 1.50 -11.71
N ARG A 206 -12.59 2.78 -11.44
CA ARG A 206 -13.88 3.30 -10.94
C ARG A 206 -15.11 2.80 -11.70
N GLU A 207 -15.01 2.66 -13.03
CA GLU A 207 -16.13 2.20 -13.86
C GLU A 207 -16.46 0.71 -13.67
N HIS A 208 -15.47 -0.11 -13.32
CA HIS A 208 -15.56 -1.56 -13.17
C HIS A 208 -15.89 -2.01 -11.73
N LEU A 209 -15.59 -1.17 -10.73
CA LEU A 209 -15.76 -1.52 -9.31
C LEU A 209 -17.22 -1.77 -8.94
N LEU A 210 -17.45 -2.79 -8.10
CA LEU A 210 -18.72 -3.02 -7.43
C LEU A 210 -18.81 -2.14 -6.17
N LEU A 211 -19.71 -1.15 -6.18
CA LEU A 211 -19.87 -0.18 -5.09
C LEU A 211 -21.30 -0.26 -4.52
N GLY A 212 -21.39 -0.64 -3.24
CA GLY A 212 -22.65 -0.92 -2.54
C GLY A 212 -22.41 -1.17 -1.05
N GLN A 213 -23.42 -0.94 -0.21
CA GLN A 213 -23.30 -0.86 1.26
C GLN A 213 -22.78 -2.13 1.97
N ALA A 214 -22.66 -3.26 1.29
CA ALA A 214 -22.16 -4.52 1.84
C ALA A 214 -20.94 -5.06 1.09
N ASP A 215 -20.30 -4.25 0.24
CA ASP A 215 -19.21 -4.69 -0.63
C ASP A 215 -17.85 -4.57 0.06
N PRO A 216 -16.89 -5.49 -0.20
CA PRO A 216 -15.56 -5.50 0.42
C PRO A 216 -14.78 -4.19 0.27
N LEU A 217 -15.02 -3.44 -0.81
CA LEU A 217 -14.39 -2.14 -1.06
C LEU A 217 -14.88 -1.07 -0.08
N MET A 218 -16.18 -1.03 0.22
CA MET A 218 -16.69 -0.17 1.28
C MET A 218 -16.12 -0.60 2.64
N ALA A 219 -15.93 -1.91 2.82
CA ALA A 219 -15.38 -2.49 4.03
C ALA A 219 -13.86 -2.30 4.22
N ILE A 220 -13.13 -1.74 3.25
CA ILE A 220 -11.72 -1.34 3.43
C ILE A 220 -11.54 0.19 3.38
N GLY A 221 -12.65 0.94 3.48
CA GLY A 221 -12.63 2.40 3.38
C GLY A 221 -12.32 2.92 1.98
N ALA A 222 -12.35 2.08 0.93
CA ALA A 222 -12.05 2.54 -0.43
C ALA A 222 -13.01 3.64 -0.92
N ALA A 223 -14.21 3.73 -0.34
CA ALA A 223 -15.21 4.75 -0.64
C ALA A 223 -14.64 6.17 -0.52
N ASP A 224 -13.97 6.46 0.60
CA ASP A 224 -13.38 7.76 0.93
C ASP A 224 -12.21 8.08 -0.02
N HIS A 225 -11.67 7.06 -0.69
CA HIS A 225 -10.61 7.19 -1.68
C HIS A 225 -11.13 7.18 -3.12
N ILE A 226 -12.40 6.88 -3.41
CA ILE A 226 -12.89 6.79 -4.79
C ILE A 226 -13.28 8.17 -5.37
N ALA A 227 -13.79 9.07 -4.52
CA ALA A 227 -14.19 10.41 -4.89
C ALA A 227 -13.98 11.38 -3.72
N LEU A 228 -13.44 12.56 -4.01
CA LEU A 228 -13.19 13.60 -3.02
C LEU A 228 -14.52 14.19 -2.53
N GLY A 229 -14.74 14.16 -1.22
CA GLY A 229 -15.88 14.75 -0.53
C GLY A 229 -15.55 16.10 0.12
N ILE A 230 -16.58 16.91 0.38
CA ILE A 230 -16.44 18.24 1.00
C ILE A 230 -16.07 18.14 2.49
N GLU A 231 -16.31 16.98 3.13
CA GLU A 231 -16.01 16.74 4.56
C GLU A 231 -14.58 16.20 4.80
N ASP A 232 -13.77 16.08 3.75
CA ASP A 232 -12.45 15.41 3.80
C ASP A 232 -11.30 16.35 4.18
N ASP A 233 -11.55 17.65 4.36
CA ASP A 233 -10.53 18.67 4.63
C ASP A 233 -9.72 18.37 5.91
N MET A 234 -10.40 17.98 6.98
CA MET A 234 -9.78 17.61 8.25
C MET A 234 -8.97 16.30 8.14
N MET A 235 -9.47 15.32 7.38
CA MET A 235 -8.75 14.04 7.20
C MET A 235 -7.48 14.23 6.38
N ILE A 236 -7.54 15.07 5.35
CA ILE A 236 -6.37 15.46 4.54
C ILE A 236 -5.36 16.19 5.43
N ALA A 237 -5.80 17.15 6.24
CA ALA A 237 -4.91 17.90 7.13
C ALA A 237 -4.21 17.01 8.18
N ASP A 238 -4.94 16.07 8.80
CA ASP A 238 -4.38 15.16 9.80
C ASP A 238 -3.41 14.15 9.18
N MET A 239 -3.71 13.64 7.98
CA MET A 239 -2.82 12.76 7.24
C MET A 239 -1.52 13.46 6.84
N LEU A 240 -1.61 14.68 6.29
CA LEU A 240 -0.41 15.39 5.84
C LEU A 240 0.52 15.77 7.01
N GLN A 241 0.00 15.89 8.23
CA GLN A 241 0.82 16.05 9.44
C GLN A 241 1.69 14.83 9.77
N SER A 242 1.44 13.65 9.17
CA SER A 242 2.34 12.50 9.30
C SER A 242 3.56 12.59 8.36
N GLY A 243 3.57 13.53 7.40
CA GLY A 243 4.66 13.67 6.44
C GLY A 243 4.73 12.53 5.42
N SER A 244 3.61 11.88 5.10
CA SER A 244 3.54 10.78 4.13
C SER A 244 2.25 10.87 3.32
N PHE A 245 2.14 10.14 2.21
CA PHE A 245 0.87 9.89 1.54
C PHE A 245 0.38 8.48 1.84
N VAL A 246 -0.94 8.30 1.97
CA VAL A 246 -1.54 6.96 2.07
C VAL A 246 -1.16 6.14 0.83
N GLY A 247 -0.71 4.90 1.05
CA GLY A 247 -0.29 3.99 -0.02
C GLY A 247 1.11 4.22 -0.58
N ILE A 248 1.85 5.25 -0.14
CA ILE A 248 3.26 5.45 -0.49
C ILE A 248 4.11 5.16 0.76
N PRO A 249 4.92 4.09 0.77
CA PRO A 249 5.65 3.66 1.97
C PRO A 249 6.96 4.45 2.15
N ALA A 250 6.84 5.78 2.20
CA ALA A 250 7.91 6.72 2.49
C ALA A 250 7.39 7.89 3.33
N THR A 251 8.23 8.37 4.24
CA THR A 251 7.90 9.48 5.14
C THR A 251 8.99 10.54 5.08
N LEU A 252 8.61 11.82 5.12
CA LEU A 252 9.54 12.93 5.22
C LEU A 252 10.46 12.77 6.44
N GLY A 253 11.76 12.97 6.24
CA GLY A 253 12.80 12.78 7.24
C GLY A 253 13.31 11.35 7.41
N GLN A 254 12.71 10.35 6.74
CA GLN A 254 13.22 8.98 6.76
C GLN A 254 14.62 8.91 6.12
N PRO A 255 15.55 8.09 6.64
CA PRO A 255 16.85 7.86 6.02
C PRO A 255 16.70 7.30 4.59
N MET A 256 17.36 7.92 3.62
CA MET A 256 17.26 7.49 2.21
C MET A 256 17.79 6.08 1.97
N GLN A 257 18.90 5.72 2.64
CA GLN A 257 19.51 4.40 2.47
C GLN A 257 18.56 3.27 2.89
N GLU A 258 17.75 3.46 3.94
CA GLU A 258 16.78 2.45 4.38
C GLU A 258 15.70 2.19 3.31
N LEU A 259 15.25 3.23 2.60
CA LEU A 259 14.31 3.09 1.50
C LEU A 259 14.94 2.38 0.31
N ILE A 260 16.17 2.75 -0.05
CA ILE A 260 16.90 2.15 -1.17
C ILE A 260 17.20 0.67 -0.89
N ASP A 261 17.65 0.32 0.31
CA ASP A 261 17.92 -1.08 0.69
C ASP A 261 16.64 -1.93 0.62
N ARG A 262 15.51 -1.34 1.01
CA ARG A 262 14.22 -2.04 1.01
C ARG A 262 13.65 -2.21 -0.40
N TYR A 263 13.57 -1.14 -1.18
CA TYR A 263 12.79 -1.10 -2.42
C TYR A 263 13.63 -1.08 -3.70
N ALA A 264 14.96 -0.89 -3.58
CA ALA A 264 15.89 -0.74 -4.69
C ALA A 264 15.56 0.43 -5.66
N LEU A 265 16.58 0.90 -6.39
CA LEU A 265 16.41 1.94 -7.39
C LEU A 265 15.84 1.36 -8.67
N LEU A 266 14.81 1.99 -9.22
CA LEU A 266 14.25 1.65 -10.52
C LEU A 266 15.08 2.22 -11.67
N THR A 267 15.61 3.43 -11.49
CA THR A 267 16.47 4.11 -12.46
C THR A 267 17.61 4.81 -11.75
N ASP A 268 18.60 5.25 -12.53
CA ASP A 268 19.62 6.15 -12.01
C ASP A 268 18.96 7.42 -11.44
N PRO A 269 19.39 7.90 -10.26
CA PRO A 269 18.93 9.14 -9.66
C PRO A 269 19.10 10.33 -10.61
N ASP A 270 18.05 11.14 -10.72
CA ASP A 270 18.07 12.37 -11.49
C ASP A 270 18.36 13.58 -10.60
N ILE A 271 18.82 14.68 -11.18
CA ILE A 271 19.14 15.91 -10.45
C ILE A 271 18.03 16.95 -10.65
N TYR A 272 17.66 17.63 -9.56
CA TYR A 272 16.87 18.86 -9.59
C TYR A 272 17.57 19.95 -8.79
N GLU A 273 17.08 21.20 -8.83
CA GLU A 273 17.75 22.36 -8.22
C GLU A 273 18.06 22.18 -6.71
N GLY A 274 17.25 21.43 -5.97
CA GLY A 274 17.38 21.22 -4.53
C GLY A 274 17.99 19.89 -4.09
N GLY A 275 18.28 18.96 -5.01
CA GLY A 275 18.67 17.61 -4.62
C GLY A 275 18.59 16.59 -5.76
N ARG A 276 18.38 15.33 -5.39
CA ARG A 276 18.15 14.23 -6.33
C ARG A 276 16.73 13.73 -6.25
N MET A 277 16.23 13.30 -7.39
CA MET A 277 14.94 12.67 -7.57
C MET A 277 15.17 11.19 -7.85
N ILE A 278 14.66 10.31 -6.99
CA ILE A 278 14.83 8.87 -7.15
C ILE A 278 13.50 8.18 -7.39
N ALA A 279 13.51 7.14 -8.23
CA ALA A 279 12.41 6.21 -8.42
C ALA A 279 12.79 4.85 -7.82
N LEU A 280 11.83 4.16 -7.19
CA LEU A 280 12.02 2.88 -6.52
C LEU A 280 11.22 1.78 -7.22
N GLU A 281 11.65 0.52 -7.11
CA GLU A 281 11.09 -0.57 -7.94
C GLU A 281 9.70 -1.08 -7.51
N ASP A 282 9.30 -0.83 -6.27
CA ASP A 282 8.04 -1.37 -5.74
C ASP A 282 6.81 -0.70 -6.39
N GLY A 283 5.76 -1.49 -6.63
CA GLY A 283 4.53 -1.04 -7.29
C GLY A 283 3.86 0.18 -6.63
N ALA A 284 4.07 0.39 -5.33
CA ALA A 284 3.59 1.56 -4.60
C ALA A 284 4.27 2.87 -5.05
N PHE A 285 5.45 2.81 -5.66
CA PHE A 285 6.20 3.98 -6.14
C PHE A 285 6.02 4.26 -7.64
N ARG A 286 5.06 3.63 -8.30
CA ARG A 286 4.84 3.86 -9.74
C ARG A 286 4.44 5.32 -10.00
N GLN A 287 5.25 6.02 -10.81
CA GLN A 287 5.20 7.47 -11.03
C GLN A 287 5.24 8.29 -9.73
N VAL A 288 6.00 7.79 -8.75
CA VAL A 288 6.35 8.49 -7.51
C VAL A 288 7.85 8.65 -7.46
N TRP A 289 8.28 9.86 -7.12
CA TRP A 289 9.68 10.17 -6.91
C TRP A 289 9.93 10.69 -5.50
N ILE A 290 10.98 10.17 -4.90
CA ILE A 290 11.47 10.60 -3.60
C ILE A 290 12.56 11.65 -3.81
N LEU A 291 12.37 12.80 -3.18
CA LEU A 291 13.24 13.96 -3.29
C LEU A 291 14.19 13.98 -2.09
N THR A 292 15.49 14.08 -2.37
CA THR A 292 16.53 14.08 -1.35
C THR A 292 17.02 15.48 -1.02
N ASP A 293 17.55 15.67 0.18
CA ASP A 293 18.15 16.94 0.63
C ASP A 293 19.58 17.19 0.11
N ALA A 294 20.23 16.18 -0.49
CA ALA A 294 21.61 16.26 -0.93
C ALA A 294 21.80 16.04 -2.44
N LEU A 295 22.55 16.93 -3.08
CA LEU A 295 22.94 16.85 -4.50
C LEU A 295 24.15 15.95 -4.74
N THR A 296 25.14 16.01 -3.84
CA THR A 296 26.48 15.43 -4.07
C THR A 296 26.95 14.49 -2.96
N GLU A 297 26.21 14.38 -1.86
CA GLU A 297 26.56 13.46 -0.77
C GLU A 297 26.06 12.04 -1.06
N ASP A 298 26.68 11.06 -0.42
CA ASP A 298 26.20 9.68 -0.46
C ASP A 298 24.82 9.58 0.23
N PHE A 299 24.01 8.59 -0.15
CA PHE A 299 22.66 8.44 0.38
C PHE A 299 22.62 8.04 1.85
N ASP A 300 23.75 7.58 2.42
CA ASP A 300 23.89 7.16 3.82
C ASP A 300 23.69 8.32 4.82
N ARG A 301 23.79 9.57 4.36
CA ARG A 301 23.57 10.78 5.16
C ARG A 301 22.37 11.60 4.73
N SER A 302 21.69 11.17 3.68
CA SER A 302 20.56 11.91 3.11
C SER A 302 19.24 11.43 3.70
N VAL A 303 18.26 12.32 3.73
CA VAL A 303 16.90 12.03 4.17
C VAL A 303 15.88 12.37 3.09
N VAL A 304 14.69 11.81 3.21
CA VAL A 304 13.53 12.20 2.40
C VAL A 304 13.17 13.65 2.71
N GLN A 305 13.39 14.56 1.76
CA GLN A 305 13.02 15.97 1.86
C GLN A 305 11.65 16.26 1.23
N GLY A 306 11.26 15.44 0.26
CA GLY A 306 9.98 15.57 -0.42
C GLY A 306 9.52 14.28 -1.07
N ILE A 307 8.23 14.21 -1.34
CA ILE A 307 7.60 13.16 -2.15
C ILE A 307 6.85 13.86 -3.27
N ARG A 308 7.14 13.49 -4.52
CA ARG A 308 6.38 13.89 -5.70
C ARG A 308 5.64 12.66 -6.23
N ALA A 309 4.34 12.78 -6.48
CA ALA A 309 3.57 11.74 -7.12
C ALA A 309 2.80 12.33 -8.31
N ASP A 310 3.07 11.81 -9.51
CA ASP A 310 2.28 12.11 -10.72
C ASP A 310 1.12 11.12 -10.88
N ARG A 311 1.20 10.01 -10.15
CA ARG A 311 0.12 9.07 -9.94
C ARG A 311 -0.18 8.96 -8.45
N LEU A 312 -1.32 9.48 -8.04
CA LEU A 312 -1.76 9.43 -6.65
C LEU A 312 -3.29 9.41 -6.58
N ASN A 313 -3.79 8.73 -5.55
CA ASN A 313 -5.15 8.89 -5.09
C ASN A 313 -5.13 8.99 -3.56
N PHE A 314 -5.38 10.18 -3.03
CA PHE A 314 -5.48 10.40 -1.60
C PHE A 314 -6.82 11.08 -1.28
N TYR A 315 -7.69 10.37 -0.55
CA TYR A 315 -9.05 10.84 -0.27
C TYR A 315 -9.81 11.32 -1.51
N GLY A 316 -9.69 10.60 -2.63
CA GLY A 316 -10.37 10.92 -3.87
C GLY A 316 -9.77 12.07 -4.69
N LEU A 317 -8.69 12.72 -4.23
CA LEU A 317 -7.82 13.55 -5.06
C LEU A 317 -6.99 12.63 -5.98
N CYS A 318 -7.58 12.30 -7.12
CA CYS A 318 -6.96 11.46 -8.14
C CYS A 318 -6.30 12.32 -9.23
N THR A 319 -5.01 12.08 -9.45
CA THR A 319 -4.24 12.65 -10.57
C THR A 319 -4.83 12.19 -11.90
N GLY A 320 -4.95 13.11 -12.86
CA GLY A 320 -5.56 12.85 -14.17
C GLY A 320 -7.07 13.13 -14.24
N ASP A 321 -7.74 13.22 -13.08
CA ASP A 321 -9.19 13.41 -12.99
C ASP A 321 -9.56 14.72 -12.29
N THR A 322 -8.94 15.01 -11.14
CA THR A 322 -9.41 16.09 -10.26
C THR A 322 -9.09 17.47 -10.83
N THR A 323 -10.03 18.41 -10.78
CA THR A 323 -9.83 19.77 -11.30
C THR A 323 -9.41 20.76 -10.22
N ILE A 324 -8.75 21.84 -10.64
CA ILE A 324 -8.31 22.93 -9.75
C ILE A 324 -9.47 23.60 -9.01
N ASP A 325 -10.59 23.79 -9.70
CA ASP A 325 -11.80 24.35 -9.09
C ASP A 325 -12.32 23.42 -7.98
N TRP A 326 -12.29 22.10 -8.21
CA TRP A 326 -12.81 21.13 -7.26
C TRP A 326 -11.95 21.02 -6.00
N TRP A 327 -10.62 20.92 -6.12
CA TRP A 327 -9.80 20.84 -4.90
C TRP A 327 -9.80 22.14 -4.10
N ARG A 328 -10.01 23.30 -4.73
CA ARG A 328 -10.17 24.59 -4.01
C ARG A 328 -11.51 24.69 -3.31
N GLU A 329 -12.56 24.11 -3.90
CA GLU A 329 -13.86 23.99 -3.24
C GLU A 329 -13.76 23.15 -1.96
N VAL A 330 -12.95 22.08 -1.98
CA VAL A 330 -12.79 21.16 -0.84
C VAL A 330 -11.76 21.64 0.18
N LEU A 331 -10.57 22.07 -0.25
CA LEU A 331 -9.47 22.48 0.64
C LEU A 331 -9.53 23.96 1.04
N GLY A 332 -10.38 24.75 0.39
CA GLY A 332 -10.43 26.20 0.53
C GLY A 332 -9.37 26.93 -0.30
N GLU A 333 -9.19 28.22 -0.01
CA GLU A 333 -8.24 29.07 -0.72
C GLU A 333 -6.79 28.68 -0.41
N PRO A 334 -5.92 28.54 -1.43
CA PRO A 334 -4.52 28.22 -1.21
C PRO A 334 -3.75 29.40 -0.59
N ASP A 335 -2.70 29.10 0.16
CA ASP A 335 -1.78 30.10 0.72
C ASP A 335 -1.06 30.88 -0.38
N THR A 336 -0.78 30.20 -1.50
CA THR A 336 -0.08 30.76 -2.65
C THR A 336 -0.49 30.01 -3.91
N THR A 337 -0.74 30.76 -4.98
CA THR A 337 -0.88 30.21 -6.33
C THR A 337 0.27 30.69 -7.20
N LEU A 338 0.88 29.79 -7.97
CA LEU A 338 2.00 30.05 -8.86
C LEU A 338 1.70 29.55 -10.26
N THR A 339 1.79 30.42 -11.26
CA THR A 339 1.84 30.02 -12.67
C THR A 339 3.22 29.45 -13.01
N VAL A 340 3.22 28.28 -13.66
CA VAL A 340 4.41 27.58 -14.12
C VAL A 340 4.46 27.66 -15.65
N ASP A 341 5.42 28.42 -16.16
CA ASP A 341 5.70 28.54 -17.59
C ASP A 341 6.53 27.35 -18.12
N GLU A 342 6.76 27.29 -19.43
CA GLU A 342 7.49 26.18 -20.08
C GLU A 342 8.90 25.98 -19.50
N ASN A 343 9.65 27.07 -19.28
CA ASN A 343 11.01 26.98 -18.75
C ASN A 343 11.04 26.43 -17.33
N ARG A 344 10.12 26.87 -16.47
CA ARG A 344 10.02 26.36 -15.10
C ARG A 344 9.49 24.94 -15.07
N ALA A 345 8.53 24.61 -15.93
CA ALA A 345 7.99 23.27 -16.08
C ALA A 345 9.09 22.27 -16.46
N GLU A 346 9.93 22.62 -17.44
CA GLU A 346 11.09 21.82 -17.84
C GLU A 346 12.06 21.60 -16.67
N SER A 347 12.43 22.67 -15.97
CA SER A 347 13.35 22.57 -14.82
C SER A 347 12.82 21.71 -13.68
N TRP A 348 11.50 21.67 -13.49
CA TRP A 348 10.83 20.89 -12.45
C TRP A 348 10.38 19.52 -12.96
N ARG A 349 10.60 19.22 -14.24
CA ARG A 349 10.16 18.01 -14.94
C ARG A 349 8.65 17.77 -14.80
N ILE A 350 7.87 18.83 -14.90
CA ILE A 350 6.39 18.79 -14.91
C ILE A 350 5.88 19.45 -16.19
N VAL A 351 4.57 19.46 -16.38
CA VAL A 351 3.93 20.19 -17.48
C VAL A 351 3.72 21.67 -17.12
N PRO A 352 3.58 22.56 -18.11
CA PRO A 352 3.15 23.94 -17.85
C PRO A 352 1.75 23.97 -17.24
N GLY A 353 1.49 24.95 -16.36
CA GLY A 353 0.20 25.07 -15.71
C GLY A 353 0.23 25.90 -14.43
N THR A 354 -0.49 25.47 -13.41
CA THR A 354 -0.69 26.24 -12.17
C THR A 354 -0.42 25.36 -10.94
N SER A 355 0.23 25.91 -9.92
CA SER A 355 0.50 25.24 -8.66
C SER A 355 -0.15 25.98 -7.50
N ASP A 356 -0.98 25.29 -6.75
CA ASP A 356 -1.54 25.76 -5.48
C ASP A 356 -0.76 25.15 -4.33
N TYR A 357 -0.51 25.95 -3.30
CA TYR A 357 0.22 25.55 -2.12
C TYR A 357 -0.63 25.71 -0.86
N TYR A 358 -0.59 24.67 -0.01
CA TYR A 358 -1.29 24.61 1.26
C TYR A 358 -0.31 24.20 2.36
N THR A 359 -0.33 24.91 3.48
CA THR A 359 0.60 24.69 4.60
C THR A 359 -0.11 23.96 5.73
N PHE A 360 0.45 22.82 6.14
CA PHE A 360 -0.06 21.96 7.20
C PHE A 360 1.02 21.76 8.26
N GLY A 361 1.07 22.67 9.24
CA GLY A 361 2.10 22.65 10.27
C GLY A 361 3.50 22.84 9.68
N ASP A 362 4.36 21.83 9.85
CA ASP A 362 5.74 21.80 9.33
C ASP A 362 5.84 21.31 7.87
N TYR A 363 4.72 21.00 7.23
CA TYR A 363 4.70 20.44 5.87
C TYR A 363 3.91 21.31 4.90
N ARG A 364 4.27 21.20 3.63
CA ARG A 364 3.64 21.92 2.53
C ARG A 364 3.17 20.95 1.46
N LEU A 365 1.87 21.00 1.18
CA LEU A 365 1.25 20.34 0.04
C LEU A 365 1.31 21.28 -1.16
N ARG A 366 1.69 20.76 -2.31
CA ARG A 366 1.55 21.43 -3.60
C ARG A 366 0.71 20.58 -4.53
N LEU A 367 -0.39 21.16 -5.02
CA LEU A 367 -1.23 20.57 -6.06
C LEU A 367 -0.96 21.28 -7.38
N HIS A 368 -0.54 20.54 -8.40
CA HIS A 368 -0.18 21.11 -9.69
C HIS A 368 -1.15 20.67 -10.80
N ALA A 369 -1.85 21.64 -11.37
CA ALA A 369 -2.71 21.47 -12.54
C ALA A 369 -1.95 21.75 -13.85
N ASP A 370 -2.33 21.04 -14.91
CA ASP A 370 -1.97 21.42 -16.28
C ASP A 370 -2.74 22.68 -16.76
N GLN A 371 -2.52 23.05 -18.02
CA GLN A 371 -3.20 24.20 -18.65
C GLN A 371 -4.72 24.04 -18.78
N ASN A 372 -5.25 22.82 -18.68
CA ASN A 372 -6.69 22.54 -18.69
C ASN A 372 -7.28 22.55 -17.28
N GLY A 373 -6.46 22.80 -16.24
CA GLY A 373 -6.90 22.82 -14.86
C GLY A 373 -7.04 21.43 -14.23
N VAL A 374 -6.44 20.38 -14.81
CA VAL A 374 -6.51 19.01 -14.29
C VAL A 374 -5.25 18.68 -13.49
N LEU A 375 -5.41 18.07 -12.31
CA LEU A 375 -4.32 17.65 -11.42
C LEU A 375 -3.38 16.69 -12.14
N ARG A 376 -2.08 17.02 -12.19
CA ARG A 376 -1.04 16.17 -12.79
C ARG A 376 0.02 15.73 -11.81
N SER A 377 0.34 16.55 -10.83
CA SER A 377 1.38 16.22 -9.85
C SER A 377 1.00 16.74 -8.48
N VAL A 378 1.29 15.92 -7.48
CA VAL A 378 1.14 16.26 -6.06
C VAL A 378 2.53 16.22 -5.43
N PHE A 379 2.84 17.21 -4.60
CA PHE A 379 4.09 17.23 -3.83
C PHE A 379 3.78 17.40 -2.35
N LEU A 380 4.50 16.65 -1.53
CA LEU A 380 4.58 16.87 -0.10
C LEU A 380 6.05 17.18 0.23
N THR A 381 6.30 18.34 0.80
CA THR A 381 7.64 18.76 1.21
C THR A 381 7.63 19.29 2.63
N ARG A 382 8.81 19.31 3.26
CA ARG A 382 9.03 20.04 4.51
C ARG A 382 9.20 21.55 4.29
#